data_AF-A0A1H4NHN9-F1
#
_entry.id   AF-A0A1H4NHN9-F1
#
_cell.length_a   1.000
_cell.length_b   1.000
_cell.length_c   1.000
_cell.angle_alpha   90.00
_cell.angle_beta   90.00
_cell.angle_gamma   90.00
#
_symmetry.space_group_name_H-M   'P 1'
#
loop_
_entity.id
_entity.type
_entity.pdbx_description
1 polymer ?
#
loop_
_entity_poly.entity_id
_entity_poly.type
_entity_poly.pdbx_seq_one_letter_code
_entity_poly.pdbx_strand_id
1 'polypeptide(L)'
;MATETAILAGGCFWGMQELLRDYPGVVSTRVGYSGGNIANATYRNHGTHAEAVEVVFDPEKISYRKILEFFFQIHDPSTPNRQGNDRGESYRSAIFYTTDEQKRIAEDTIADVDASGLWPGKVVTEVGAAGPFWLAEPEHQDYLQRIPYGYTCHWIRPEWKLPKRAVEAAV
;
A
#
# COMPACT_ATOMS: atom_id res chain seq x y z
N MET A 1 -22.60 9.61 0.00
CA MET A 1 -21.26 10.23 0.15
C MET A 1 -20.32 9.49 -0.78
N ALA A 2 -19.41 10.18 -1.45
CA ALA A 2 -18.54 9.58 -2.47
C ALA A 2 -17.31 8.97 -1.80
N THR A 3 -17.01 7.70 -2.10
CA THR A 3 -15.79 7.02 -1.66
C THR A 3 -14.65 7.26 -2.62
N GLU A 4 -13.41 7.18 -2.12
CA GLU A 4 -12.19 7.20 -2.93
C GLU A 4 -11.49 5.84 -2.92
N THR A 5 -10.58 5.64 -3.89
CA THR A 5 -9.82 4.40 -4.05
C THR A 5 -8.32 4.66 -4.01
N ALA A 6 -7.60 3.84 -3.25
CA ALA A 6 -6.14 3.75 -3.24
C ALA A 6 -5.69 2.36 -3.69
N ILE A 7 -4.67 2.25 -4.55
CA ILE A 7 -4.09 0.95 -4.94
C ILE A 7 -2.63 0.94 -4.48
N LEU A 8 -2.29 -0.01 -3.61
CA LEU A 8 -1.02 -0.06 -2.89
C LEU A 8 -0.38 -1.44 -2.99
N ALA A 9 0.93 -1.50 -3.22
CA ALA A 9 1.73 -2.72 -3.20
C ALA A 9 2.88 -2.57 -2.21
N GLY A 10 3.13 -3.58 -1.38
CA GLY A 10 4.11 -3.48 -0.30
C GLY A 10 4.63 -4.84 0.19
N GLY A 11 4.64 -5.84 -0.68
CA GLY A 11 4.94 -7.24 -0.32
C GLY A 11 3.73 -8.15 -0.44
N CYS A 12 3.75 -9.28 0.28
CA CYS A 12 2.63 -10.22 0.32
C CYS A 12 1.30 -9.51 0.61
N PHE A 13 0.35 -9.60 -0.31
CA PHE A 13 -0.92 -8.88 -0.20
C PHE A 13 -1.83 -9.36 0.96
N TRP A 14 -1.57 -10.53 1.56
CA TRP A 14 -2.35 -11.05 2.67
C TRP A 14 -2.15 -10.20 3.93
N GLY A 15 -0.88 -9.96 4.29
CA GLY A 15 -0.53 -9.10 5.42
C GLY A 15 -0.94 -7.65 5.20
N MET A 16 -0.78 -7.16 3.96
CA MET A 16 -1.24 -5.82 3.58
C MET A 16 -2.74 -5.65 3.75
N GLN A 17 -3.56 -6.56 3.20
CA GLN A 17 -5.01 -6.49 3.31
C GLN A 17 -5.47 -6.58 4.77
N GLU A 18 -4.89 -7.48 5.54
CA GLU A 18 -5.25 -7.70 6.94
C GLU A 18 -5.02 -6.48 7.83
N LEU A 19 -3.95 -5.71 7.59
CA LEU A 19 -3.72 -4.50 8.38
C LEU A 19 -4.53 -3.31 7.85
N LEU A 20 -4.69 -3.18 6.53
CA LEU A 20 -5.42 -2.07 5.91
C LEU A 20 -6.94 -2.14 6.14
N ARG A 21 -7.52 -3.35 6.16
CA ARG A 21 -8.98 -3.54 6.28
C ARG A 21 -9.57 -2.93 7.55
N ASP A 22 -8.83 -2.98 8.65
CA ASP A 22 -9.30 -2.57 9.98
C ASP A 22 -8.98 -1.10 10.27
N TYR A 23 -8.35 -0.40 9.32
CA TYR A 23 -7.98 0.99 9.50
C TYR A 23 -9.23 1.89 9.46
N PRO A 24 -9.52 2.68 10.51
CA PRO A 24 -10.76 3.44 10.59
C PRO A 24 -11.00 4.35 9.38
N GLY A 25 -12.17 4.21 8.76
CA GLY A 25 -12.55 4.95 7.54
C GLY A 25 -12.36 4.16 6.24
N VAL A 26 -11.66 3.02 6.28
CA VAL A 26 -11.69 2.05 5.19
C VAL A 26 -13.07 1.40 5.10
N VAL A 27 -13.61 1.33 3.88
CA VAL A 27 -14.94 0.80 3.56
C VAL A 27 -14.84 -0.63 3.06
N SER A 28 -13.86 -0.91 2.18
CA SER A 28 -13.59 -2.27 1.70
C SER A 28 -12.16 -2.39 1.19
N THR A 29 -11.67 -3.63 1.14
CA THR A 29 -10.39 -3.97 0.53
C THR A 29 -10.53 -5.21 -0.33
N ARG A 30 -9.72 -5.30 -1.39
CA ARG A 30 -9.56 -6.53 -2.18
C ARG A 30 -8.14 -6.65 -2.67
N VAL A 31 -7.65 -7.88 -2.78
CA VAL A 31 -6.29 -8.16 -3.25
C VAL A 31 -6.27 -8.54 -4.72
N GLY A 32 -5.15 -8.26 -5.39
CA GLY A 32 -5.01 -8.46 -6.82
C GLY A 32 -3.61 -8.16 -7.34
N TYR A 33 -3.51 -8.09 -8.67
CA TYR A 33 -2.27 -7.84 -9.39
C TYR A 33 -2.40 -6.55 -10.21
N SER A 34 -1.47 -5.60 -10.03
CA SER A 34 -1.51 -4.31 -10.73
C SER A 34 -0.10 -3.77 -11.07
N GLY A 35 -0.05 -2.77 -11.95
CA GLY A 35 1.21 -2.13 -12.38
C GLY A 35 2.14 -2.99 -13.23
N GLY A 36 1.61 -3.97 -13.98
CA GLY A 36 2.38 -4.87 -14.82
C GLY A 36 1.93 -4.89 -16.28
N ASN A 37 2.39 -5.90 -17.01
CA ASN A 37 2.39 -5.93 -18.48
C ASN A 37 1.42 -6.91 -19.14
N ILE A 38 0.69 -7.75 -18.38
CA ILE A 38 -0.20 -8.76 -18.96
C ILE A 38 -1.65 -8.58 -18.53
N ALA A 39 -2.58 -8.99 -19.39
CA ALA A 39 -3.99 -9.02 -19.06
C ALA A 39 -4.36 -10.31 -18.32
N ASN A 40 -5.47 -10.28 -17.57
CA ASN A 40 -6.03 -11.44 -16.86
C ASN A 40 -4.99 -12.14 -15.96
N ALA A 41 -4.23 -11.33 -15.20
CA ALA A 41 -3.20 -11.84 -14.30
C ALA A 41 -3.78 -12.77 -13.23
N THR A 42 -3.03 -13.82 -12.90
CA THR A 42 -3.35 -14.85 -11.89
C THR A 42 -2.16 -15.06 -10.97
N TYR A 43 -2.33 -15.73 -9.84
CA TYR A 43 -1.24 -16.00 -8.90
C TYR A 43 -0.07 -16.75 -9.55
N ARG A 44 -0.38 -17.62 -10.52
CA ARG A 44 0.64 -18.41 -11.23
C ARG A 44 1.21 -17.72 -12.46
N ASN A 45 0.56 -16.66 -12.94
CA ASN A 45 0.96 -15.93 -14.12
C ASN A 45 0.49 -14.48 -14.05
N HIS A 46 1.34 -13.60 -13.52
CA HIS A 46 1.07 -12.18 -13.38
C HIS A 46 2.20 -11.29 -13.93
N GLY A 47 3.13 -11.86 -14.72
CA GLY A 47 4.18 -11.09 -15.40
C GLY A 47 4.94 -10.16 -14.46
N THR A 48 4.96 -8.87 -14.76
CA THR A 48 5.60 -7.82 -13.93
C THR A 48 4.65 -7.15 -12.94
N HIS A 49 3.41 -7.65 -12.77
CA HIS A 49 2.48 -7.08 -11.80
C HIS A 49 2.95 -7.30 -10.37
N ALA A 50 2.79 -6.27 -9.54
CA ALA A 50 2.91 -6.39 -8.09
C ALA A 50 1.65 -7.04 -7.51
N GLU A 51 1.83 -7.80 -6.43
CA GLU A 51 0.74 -8.07 -5.49
C GLU A 51 0.32 -6.74 -4.84
N ALA A 52 -0.96 -6.42 -4.98
CA ALA A 52 -1.51 -5.12 -4.60
C ALA A 52 -2.84 -5.28 -3.87
N VAL A 53 -3.17 -4.26 -3.08
CA VAL A 53 -4.46 -4.10 -2.40
C VAL A 53 -5.14 -2.86 -2.96
N GLU A 54 -6.37 -3.02 -3.44
CA GLU A 54 -7.26 -1.90 -3.69
C GLU A 54 -8.05 -1.61 -2.40
N VAL A 55 -7.96 -0.38 -1.91
CA VAL A 55 -8.57 0.11 -0.68
C VAL A 55 -9.60 1.16 -1.05
N VAL A 56 -10.88 0.89 -0.78
CA VAL A 56 -11.95 1.87 -0.89
C VAL A 56 -12.15 2.51 0.48
N PHE A 57 -12.15 3.83 0.55
CA PHE A 57 -12.24 4.56 1.82
C PHE A 57 -13.18 5.77 1.74
N ASP A 58 -13.64 6.21 2.91
CA ASP A 58 -14.48 7.38 3.08
C ASP A 58 -13.61 8.61 3.39
N PRO A 59 -13.42 9.54 2.43
CA PRO A 59 -12.53 10.69 2.60
C PRO A 59 -12.95 11.65 3.73
N GLU A 60 -14.21 11.57 4.18
CA GLU A 60 -14.67 12.35 5.35
C GLU A 60 -14.19 11.77 6.68
N LYS A 61 -13.82 10.48 6.70
CA LYS A 61 -13.33 9.77 7.90
C LYS A 61 -11.82 9.62 7.91
N ILE A 62 -11.21 9.43 6.74
CA ILE A 62 -9.78 9.21 6.60
C ILE A 62 -9.26 9.82 5.31
N SER A 63 -8.16 10.56 5.39
CA SER A 63 -7.51 11.11 4.21
C SER A 63 -6.60 10.08 3.53
N TYR A 64 -6.41 10.23 2.22
CA TYR A 64 -5.43 9.46 1.45
C TYR A 64 -4.02 9.53 2.07
N ARG A 65 -3.62 10.70 2.56
CA ARG A 65 -2.35 10.89 3.30
C ARG A 65 -2.24 9.96 4.52
N LYS A 66 -3.31 9.79 5.29
CA LYS A 66 -3.30 8.90 6.46
C LYS A 66 -3.22 7.43 6.09
N ILE A 67 -3.81 7.04 4.95
CA ILE A 67 -3.65 5.71 4.38
C ILE A 67 -2.17 5.48 4.00
N LEU A 68 -1.52 6.45 3.35
CA LEU A 68 -0.10 6.33 2.98
C LEU A 68 0.84 6.30 4.19
N GLU A 69 0.59 7.11 5.23
CA GLU A 69 1.35 7.05 6.47
C GLU A 69 1.27 5.67 7.12
N PHE A 70 0.06 5.07 7.14
CA PHE A 70 -0.12 3.72 7.67
C PHE A 70 0.53 2.66 6.75
N PHE A 71 0.42 2.82 5.43
CA PHE A 71 1.11 1.99 4.45
C PHE A 71 2.63 1.93 4.72
N PHE A 72 3.29 3.08 4.90
CA PHE A 72 4.72 3.13 5.24
C PHE A 72 5.05 2.58 6.62
N GLN A 73 4.07 2.46 7.51
CA GLN A 73 4.24 1.90 8.85
C GLN A 73 4.22 0.36 8.87
N ILE A 74 3.60 -0.29 7.87
CA ILE A 74 3.32 -1.74 7.88
C ILE A 74 4.21 -2.57 6.97
N HIS A 75 5.02 -1.94 6.12
CA HIS A 75 5.98 -2.61 5.24
C HIS A 75 7.28 -1.79 5.14
N ASP A 76 8.43 -2.44 4.92
CA ASP A 76 9.69 -1.72 4.69
C ASP A 76 9.73 -1.18 3.25
N PRO A 77 9.75 0.16 3.04
CA PRO A 77 9.72 0.78 1.72
C PRO A 77 11.13 0.97 1.14
N SER A 78 12.18 0.52 1.83
CA SER A 78 13.58 0.71 1.43
C SER A 78 14.19 -0.50 0.69
N THR A 79 13.46 -1.62 0.61
CA THR A 79 13.93 -2.86 0.01
C THR A 79 13.40 -3.05 -1.41
N PRO A 80 14.24 -2.89 -2.45
CA PRO A 80 13.78 -3.02 -3.83
C PRO A 80 13.42 -4.48 -4.15
N ASN A 81 12.25 -4.68 -4.78
CA ASN A 81 11.74 -5.98 -5.22
C ASN A 81 11.79 -7.07 -4.13
N ARG A 82 11.50 -6.68 -2.88
CA ARG A 82 11.52 -7.57 -1.72
C ARG A 82 10.69 -6.98 -0.58
N GLN A 83 9.98 -7.83 0.15
CA GLN A 83 9.46 -7.51 1.47
C GLN A 83 9.76 -8.67 2.42
N GLY A 84 10.55 -8.43 3.48
CA GLY A 84 10.98 -9.49 4.39
C GLY A 84 11.64 -10.66 3.65
N ASN A 85 11.05 -11.85 3.78
CA ASN A 85 11.52 -13.07 3.12
C ASN A 85 10.99 -13.23 1.67
N ASP A 86 9.96 -12.47 1.28
CA ASP A 86 9.34 -12.54 -0.04
C ASP A 86 10.17 -11.73 -1.04
N ARG A 87 10.68 -12.39 -2.09
CA ARG A 87 11.63 -11.82 -3.06
C ARG A 87 11.09 -11.88 -4.48
N GLY A 88 11.19 -10.78 -5.21
CA GLY A 88 10.72 -10.64 -6.59
C GLY A 88 9.96 -9.35 -6.82
N GLU A 89 9.80 -8.97 -8.09
CA GLU A 89 9.06 -7.76 -8.51
C GLU A 89 7.59 -7.77 -8.05
N SER A 90 7.05 -8.96 -7.81
CA SER A 90 5.73 -9.20 -7.22
C SER A 90 5.56 -8.53 -5.85
N TYR A 91 6.65 -8.41 -5.10
CA TYR A 91 6.67 -7.94 -3.71
C TYR A 91 7.28 -6.54 -3.55
N ARG A 92 7.42 -5.80 -4.65
CA ARG A 92 7.95 -4.44 -4.61
C ARG A 92 7.00 -3.48 -3.90
N SER A 93 7.54 -2.38 -3.40
CA SER A 93 6.75 -1.25 -2.90
C SER A 93 6.30 -0.37 -4.07
N ALA A 94 5.00 -0.12 -4.19
CA ALA A 94 4.44 0.79 -5.19
C ALA A 94 3.13 1.45 -4.72
N ILE A 95 2.91 2.67 -5.19
CA ILE A 95 1.67 3.44 -5.05
C ILE A 95 1.13 3.71 -6.45
N PHE A 96 -0.09 3.25 -6.72
CA PHE A 96 -0.76 3.46 -7.99
C PHE A 96 -1.87 4.51 -7.83
N TYR A 97 -1.59 5.75 -8.24
CA TYR A 97 -2.50 6.89 -8.02
C TYR A 97 -3.63 6.94 -9.05
N THR A 98 -4.82 7.33 -8.61
CA THR A 98 -6.00 7.48 -9.48
C THR A 98 -6.26 8.93 -9.90
N THR A 99 -5.62 9.89 -9.22
CA THR A 99 -5.74 11.34 -9.49
C THR A 99 -4.39 12.04 -9.31
N ASP A 100 -4.24 13.23 -9.91
CA ASP A 100 -3.03 14.06 -9.72
C ASP A 100 -2.86 14.55 -8.28
N GLU A 101 -3.96 14.69 -7.52
CA GLU A 101 -3.89 14.99 -6.09
C GLU A 101 -3.27 13.81 -5.31
N GLN A 102 -3.70 12.57 -5.59
CA GLN A 102 -3.09 11.39 -4.98
C GLN A 102 -1.60 11.28 -5.33
N LYS A 103 -1.22 11.58 -6.57
CA LYS A 103 0.19 11.63 -6.98
C LYS A 103 1.00 12.61 -6.13
N ARG A 104 0.54 13.87 -6.02
CA ARG A 104 1.20 14.90 -5.22
C ARG A 104 1.32 14.49 -3.76
N ILE A 105 0.24 13.97 -3.16
CA ILE A 105 0.26 13.50 -1.78
C ILE A 105 1.24 12.32 -1.60
N ALA A 106 1.33 11.40 -2.56
CA ALA A 106 2.27 10.29 -2.50
C ALA A 106 3.73 10.76 -2.54
N GLU A 107 4.07 11.64 -3.48
CA GLU A 107 5.41 12.23 -3.60
C GLU A 107 5.79 13.03 -2.34
N ASP A 108 4.88 13.86 -1.82
CA ASP A 108 5.07 14.62 -0.57
C ASP A 108 5.24 13.71 0.65
N THR A 109 4.53 12.58 0.70
CA THR A 109 4.63 11.64 1.82
C THR A 109 5.97 10.90 1.78
N ILE A 110 6.43 10.51 0.59
CA ILE A 110 7.76 9.92 0.41
C ILE A 110 8.84 10.91 0.85
N ALA A 111 8.73 12.19 0.44
CA ALA A 111 9.67 13.22 0.84
C ALA A 111 9.73 13.40 2.37
N ASP A 112 8.57 13.41 3.05
CA ASP A 112 8.53 13.49 4.52
C ASP A 112 9.13 12.23 5.18
N VAL A 113 8.87 11.04 4.63
CA VAL A 113 9.44 9.76 5.12
C VAL A 113 10.95 9.80 5.03
N ASP A 114 11.51 10.14 3.86
CA ASP A 114 12.96 10.25 3.67
C ASP A 114 13.57 11.34 4.58
N ALA A 115 12.93 12.51 4.68
CA ALA A 115 13.42 13.63 5.50
C ALA A 115 13.39 13.33 7.00
N SER A 116 12.51 12.44 7.45
CA SER A 116 12.39 12.09 8.87
C SER A 116 13.59 11.31 9.41
N GLY A 117 14.27 10.55 8.57
CA GLY A 117 15.33 9.62 8.98
C GLY A 117 14.87 8.47 9.89
N LEU A 118 13.56 8.23 10.02
CA LEU A 118 12.99 7.19 10.89
C LEU A 118 12.96 5.80 10.24
N TRP A 119 13.01 5.74 8.91
CA TRP A 119 13.03 4.50 8.14
C TRP A 119 14.47 4.01 7.91
N PRO A 120 14.67 2.69 7.73
CA PRO A 120 16.01 2.08 7.73
C PRO A 120 16.86 2.43 6.50
N GLY A 121 16.28 3.07 5.49
CA GLY A 121 16.96 3.49 4.28
C GLY A 121 16.07 4.36 3.40
N LYS A 122 16.64 4.80 2.27
CA LYS A 122 15.94 5.61 1.27
C LYS A 122 14.72 4.87 0.74
N VAL A 123 13.59 5.56 0.61
CA VAL A 123 12.38 5.00 0.01
C VAL A 123 12.63 4.66 -1.46
N VAL A 124 12.30 3.43 -1.84
CA VAL A 124 12.35 2.93 -3.24
C VAL A 124 10.96 2.70 -3.84
N THR A 125 9.91 3.09 -3.11
CA THR A 125 8.51 2.98 -3.54
C THR A 125 8.27 3.65 -4.88
N GLU A 126 7.75 2.89 -5.84
CA GLU A 126 7.35 3.42 -7.14
C GLU A 126 6.07 4.25 -7.00
N VAL A 127 5.98 5.38 -7.72
CA VAL A 127 4.75 6.17 -7.85
C VAL A 127 4.34 6.17 -9.31
N GLY A 128 3.26 5.46 -9.64
CA GLY A 128 2.78 5.28 -11.01
C GLY A 128 1.28 5.53 -11.14
N ALA A 129 0.81 5.84 -12.34
CA ALA A 129 -0.63 5.96 -12.58
C ALA A 129 -1.31 4.59 -12.44
N ALA A 130 -2.50 4.57 -11.85
CA ALA A 130 -3.32 3.37 -11.77
C ALA A 130 -3.73 2.89 -13.17
N GLY A 131 -3.32 1.67 -13.50
CA GLY A 131 -3.79 0.92 -14.65
C GLY A 131 -4.87 -0.10 -14.27
N PRO A 132 -5.03 -1.19 -15.05
CA PRO A 132 -5.91 -2.29 -14.67
C PRO A 132 -5.53 -2.92 -13.32
N PHE A 133 -6.54 -3.35 -12.58
CA PHE A 133 -6.40 -4.15 -11.36
C PHE A 133 -7.03 -5.53 -11.58
N TRP A 134 -6.21 -6.57 -11.59
CA TRP A 134 -6.66 -7.94 -11.79
C TRP A 134 -6.96 -8.58 -10.43
N LEU A 135 -8.24 -8.79 -10.13
CA LEU A 135 -8.67 -9.41 -8.88
C LEU A 135 -8.01 -10.77 -8.69
N ALA A 136 -7.34 -10.97 -7.56
CA ALA A 136 -6.78 -12.27 -7.23
C ALA A 136 -7.87 -13.28 -6.90
N GLU A 137 -7.51 -14.55 -7.02
CA GLU A 137 -8.39 -15.69 -6.85
C GLU A 137 -9.06 -15.70 -5.45
N PRO A 138 -10.27 -16.27 -5.29
CA PRO A 138 -11.02 -16.23 -4.04
C PRO A 138 -10.24 -16.75 -2.81
N GLU A 139 -9.35 -17.73 -3.00
CA GLU A 139 -8.50 -18.25 -1.95
C GLU A 139 -7.47 -17.24 -1.41
N HIS A 140 -7.23 -16.12 -2.07
CA HIS A 140 -6.36 -15.04 -1.61
C HIS A 140 -7.12 -13.92 -0.91
N GLN A 141 -8.42 -13.75 -1.21
CA GLN A 141 -9.25 -12.72 -0.57
C GLN A 141 -9.49 -13.08 0.90
N ASP A 142 -9.26 -12.12 1.81
CA ASP A 142 -9.49 -12.29 3.24
C ASP A 142 -8.71 -13.49 3.82
N TYR A 143 -7.52 -13.78 3.28
CA TYR A 143 -6.74 -14.98 3.63
C TYR A 143 -6.49 -15.09 5.14
N LEU A 144 -6.03 -14.02 5.78
CA LEU A 144 -5.72 -14.02 7.22
C LEU A 144 -6.98 -13.94 8.11
N GLN A 145 -8.12 -13.49 7.60
CA GLN A 145 -9.39 -13.64 8.31
C GLN A 145 -9.84 -15.10 8.38
N ARG A 146 -9.63 -15.84 7.27
CA ARG A 146 -9.98 -17.27 7.19
C ARG A 146 -8.94 -18.15 7.88
N ILE A 147 -7.66 -17.74 7.84
CA ILE A 147 -6.53 -18.46 8.41
C ILE A 147 -5.70 -17.49 9.28
N PRO A 148 -6.13 -17.21 10.54
CA PRO A 148 -5.50 -16.20 11.39
C PRO A 148 -4.04 -16.46 11.78
N TYR A 149 -3.60 -17.72 11.70
CA TYR A 149 -2.21 -18.13 11.93
C TYR A 149 -1.44 -18.37 10.63
N GLY A 150 -1.97 -17.88 9.52
CA GLY A 150 -1.33 -17.93 8.21
C GLY A 150 -0.08 -17.06 8.14
N TYR A 151 0.62 -17.16 7.02
CA TYR A 151 1.85 -16.40 6.81
C TYR A 151 1.57 -14.89 6.69
N THR A 152 2.37 -14.10 7.41
CA THR A 152 2.53 -12.66 7.19
C THR A 152 3.92 -12.23 7.64
N CYS A 153 4.51 -11.27 6.92
CA CYS A 153 5.71 -10.55 7.34
C CYS A 153 5.42 -9.07 7.68
N HIS A 154 4.15 -8.66 7.58
CA HIS A 154 3.69 -7.30 7.84
C HIS A 154 3.31 -7.12 9.31
N TRP A 155 3.74 -5.99 9.87
CA TRP A 155 3.38 -5.57 11.22
C TRP A 155 3.59 -4.05 11.34
N ILE A 156 2.88 -3.44 12.28
CA ILE A 156 2.94 -1.99 12.54
C ILE A 156 4.22 -1.67 13.30
N ARG A 157 5.15 -0.93 12.69
CA ARG A 157 6.33 -0.36 13.37
C ARG A 157 5.94 0.94 14.10
N PRO A 158 5.81 0.97 15.44
CA PRO A 158 5.35 2.19 16.14
C PRO A 158 6.25 3.40 15.93
N GLU A 159 7.54 3.16 15.66
CA GLU A 159 8.59 4.15 15.40
C GLU A 159 8.54 4.75 13.99
N TRP A 160 7.92 4.07 13.02
CA TRP A 160 7.76 4.53 11.64
C TRP A 160 6.53 5.44 11.52
N LYS A 161 6.58 6.55 12.24
CA LYS A 161 5.48 7.50 12.34
C LYS A 161 5.97 8.92 12.10
N LEU A 162 5.48 9.53 11.03
CA LEU A 162 5.79 10.91 10.74
C LEU A 162 5.28 11.82 11.88
N PRO A 163 6.06 12.83 12.28
CA PRO A 163 5.57 13.86 13.19
C PRO A 163 4.41 14.59 12.53
N LYS A 164 3.46 15.09 13.33
CA LYS A 164 2.44 15.99 12.79
C LYS A 164 3.16 17.19 12.19
N ARG A 165 2.92 17.49 10.91
CA ARG A 165 3.36 18.75 10.31
C ARG A 165 2.91 19.88 11.23
N ALA A 166 3.84 20.74 11.65
CA ALA A 166 3.45 21.98 12.29
C ALA A 166 2.52 22.67 11.30
N VAL A 167 1.32 23.01 11.73
CA VAL A 167 0.46 23.87 10.92
C VAL A 167 1.26 25.17 10.81
N GLU A 168 1.80 25.47 9.64
CA GLU A 168 2.27 26.82 9.36
C GLU A 168 1.08 27.72 9.64
N ALA A 169 1.16 28.47 10.73
CA ALA A 169 0.20 29.52 11.00
C ALA A 169 0.28 30.44 9.78
N ALA A 170 -0.77 30.43 8.97
CA ALA A 170 -0.94 31.40 7.90
C ALA A 170 -0.77 32.79 8.53
N VAL A 171 0.32 33.47 8.17
CA VAL A 171 0.55 34.88 8.45
C VAL A 171 -0.09 35.68 7.33
#